data_AF-A0A7C2R7H3-F1
#
_entry.id   AF-A0A7C2R7H3-F1
#
_cell.length_a   1.000
_cell.length_b   1.000
_cell.length_c   1.000
_cell.angle_alpha   90.00
_cell.angle_beta   90.00
_cell.angle_gamma   90.00
#
_symmetry.space_group_name_H-M   'P 1'
#
loop_
_entity.id
_entity.type
_entity.pdbx_description
1 polymer ?
#
loop_
_entity_poly.entity_id
_entity_poly.type
_entity_poly.pdbx_seq_one_letter_code
_entity_poly.pdbx_strand_id
1 'polypeptide(L)'
;MAEEIINRVANSKLVTIDLEDLYPEGERILFDIKDWLLEGLVLREKDFRLSAKTHDWSQYKDSYVALTCSTDAIIPGWAYMLLSTYLAPVAKKVVTGDLEMLETVVYTEILQEFDVSRYQDVPVIIKGCSRKP
;
A
#
# COMPACT_ATOMS: atom_id res chain seq x y z
N MET A 1 14.22 -43.46 -24.55
CA MET A 1 14.81 -42.11 -24.60
C MET A 1 13.75 -41.18 -24.08
N ALA A 2 13.96 -40.54 -22.94
CA ALA A 2 12.99 -39.57 -22.42
C ALA A 2 13.02 -38.35 -23.34
N GLU A 3 11.88 -37.97 -23.90
CA GLU A 3 11.77 -36.73 -24.66
C GLU A 3 12.18 -35.57 -23.74
N GLU A 4 13.14 -34.77 -24.19
CA GLU A 4 13.56 -33.56 -23.49
C GLU A 4 12.35 -32.63 -23.31
N ILE A 5 12.14 -32.15 -22.09
CA ILE A 5 11.08 -31.18 -21.80
C ILE A 5 11.47 -29.86 -22.47
N ILE A 6 10.89 -29.58 -23.64
CA ILE A 6 11.13 -28.33 -24.36
C ILE A 6 10.28 -27.23 -23.71
N ASN A 7 10.94 -26.22 -23.13
CA ASN A 7 10.26 -25.05 -22.59
C ASN A 7 9.75 -24.15 -23.74
N ARG A 8 8.47 -24.30 -24.08
CA ARG A 8 7.82 -23.55 -25.17
C ARG A 8 7.62 -22.06 -24.85
N VAL A 9 7.66 -21.66 -23.58
CA VAL A 9 7.56 -20.25 -23.17
C VAL A 9 8.84 -19.49 -23.54
N ALA A 10 10.00 -20.11 -23.32
CA ALA A 10 11.31 -19.51 -23.64
C ALA A 10 11.53 -19.28 -25.15
N ASN A 11 10.80 -20.00 -26.02
CA ASN A 11 10.87 -19.88 -27.48
C ASN A 11 9.67 -19.12 -28.09
N SER A 12 8.83 -18.49 -27.26
CA SER A 12 7.63 -17.80 -27.70
C SER A 12 7.87 -16.30 -27.90
N LYS A 13 7.07 -15.67 -28.77
CA LYS A 13 6.96 -14.20 -28.90
C LYS A 13 6.25 -13.54 -27.69
N LEU A 14 6.11 -14.25 -26.58
CA LEU A 14 5.41 -13.80 -25.38
C LEU A 14 6.24 -12.76 -24.65
N VAL A 15 5.64 -11.60 -24.40
CA VAL A 15 6.25 -10.57 -23.54
C VAL A 15 5.73 -10.74 -22.12
N THR A 16 6.63 -10.74 -21.15
CA THR A 16 6.25 -10.85 -19.74
C THR A 16 6.25 -9.46 -19.11
N ILE A 17 5.14 -9.11 -18.47
CA ILE A 17 5.04 -7.98 -17.55
C ILE A 17 5.20 -8.58 -16.14
N ASP A 18 6.30 -8.26 -15.47
CA ASP A 18 6.50 -8.63 -14.07
C ASP A 18 6.03 -7.48 -13.17
N LEU A 19 4.98 -7.71 -12.39
CA LEU A 19 4.46 -6.68 -11.47
C LEU A 19 5.41 -6.41 -10.31
N GLU A 20 6.37 -7.31 -10.03
CA GLU A 20 7.40 -7.09 -9.02
C GLU A 20 8.37 -5.97 -9.43
N ASP A 21 8.60 -5.77 -10.73
CA ASP A 21 9.44 -4.69 -11.26
C ASP A 21 8.82 -3.30 -11.05
N LEU A 22 7.49 -3.26 -10.88
CA LEU A 22 6.72 -2.05 -10.62
C LEU A 22 6.59 -1.75 -9.13
N TYR A 23 6.98 -2.68 -8.24
CA TYR A 23 6.77 -2.53 -6.81
C TYR A 23 7.67 -1.43 -6.22
N PRO A 24 7.11 -0.35 -5.66
CA PRO A 24 7.93 0.75 -5.20
C PRO A 24 8.60 0.42 -3.86
N GLU A 25 9.81 0.94 -3.66
CA GLU A 25 10.54 0.80 -2.41
C GLU A 25 9.93 1.66 -1.30
N GLY A 26 9.82 1.10 -0.10
CA GLY A 26 9.34 1.78 1.11
C GLY A 26 8.65 0.81 2.06
N GLU A 27 8.72 1.09 3.35
CA GLU A 27 8.06 0.25 4.35
C GLU A 27 6.54 0.40 4.27
N ARG A 28 5.80 -0.69 4.49
CA ARG A 28 4.34 -0.71 4.59
C ARG A 28 3.96 -0.75 6.06
N ILE A 29 3.41 0.35 6.55
CA ILE A 29 3.13 0.52 7.97
C ILE A 29 1.62 0.60 8.18
N LEU A 30 1.09 -0.31 9.00
CA LEU A 30 -0.28 -0.23 9.49
C LEU A 30 -0.28 0.59 10.79
N PHE A 31 -0.88 1.77 10.73
CA PHE A 31 -1.10 2.62 11.89
C PHE A 31 -2.51 2.38 12.40
N ASP A 32 -2.63 1.71 13.55
CA ASP A 32 -3.92 1.45 14.19
C ASP A 32 -4.19 2.48 15.28
N ILE A 33 -5.24 3.27 15.11
CA ILE A 33 -5.58 4.34 16.08
C ILE A 33 -6.25 3.81 17.34
N LYS A 34 -6.58 2.51 17.45
CA LYS A 34 -7.30 1.96 18.60
C LYS A 34 -6.61 2.25 19.93
N ASP A 35 -5.28 2.27 19.93
CA ASP A 35 -4.47 2.49 21.14
C ASP A 35 -4.61 3.93 21.67
N TRP A 36 -5.17 4.83 20.85
CA TRP A 36 -5.45 6.22 21.20
C TRP A 36 -6.91 6.46 21.59
N LEU A 37 -7.73 5.41 21.60
CA LEU A 37 -9.12 5.46 22.00
C LEU A 37 -9.25 5.06 23.47
N LEU A 38 -10.17 5.71 24.17
CA LEU A 38 -10.57 5.26 25.49
C LEU A 38 -11.17 3.86 25.38
N GLU A 39 -10.58 2.90 26.11
CA GLU A 39 -10.99 1.49 26.11
C GLU A 39 -11.04 0.88 24.69
N GLY A 40 -10.27 1.44 23.75
CA GLY A 40 -10.27 1.00 22.35
C GLY A 40 -11.55 1.33 21.57
N LEU A 41 -12.50 2.08 22.14
CA LEU A 41 -13.85 2.26 21.58
C LEU A 41 -14.27 3.73 21.42
N VAL A 42 -13.79 4.62 22.28
CA VAL A 42 -14.28 6.02 22.29
C VAL A 42 -13.15 7.00 22.02
N LEU A 43 -13.30 7.78 20.95
CA LEU A 43 -12.39 8.88 20.64
C LEU A 43 -12.72 10.09 21.51
N ARG A 44 -11.80 10.47 22.41
CA ARG A 44 -11.85 11.74 23.14
C ARG A 44 -11.00 12.79 22.43
N GLU A 45 -11.61 13.83 21.87
CA GLU A 45 -10.91 14.77 20.99
C GLU A 45 -9.66 15.38 21.60
N LYS A 46 -9.74 15.82 22.87
CA LYS A 46 -8.60 16.42 23.57
C LYS A 46 -7.42 15.45 23.67
N ASP A 47 -7.69 14.21 24.03
CA ASP A 47 -6.67 13.18 24.24
C ASP A 47 -6.08 12.73 22.89
N PHE A 48 -6.93 12.54 21.88
CA PHE A 48 -6.51 12.16 20.52
C PHE A 48 -5.60 13.22 19.88
N ARG A 49 -5.97 14.50 19.98
CA ARG A 49 -5.15 15.62 19.48
C ARG A 49 -3.83 15.73 20.25
N LEU A 50 -3.84 15.43 21.55
CA LEU A 50 -2.61 15.41 22.34
C LEU A 50 -1.69 14.30 21.84
N SER A 51 -2.19 13.07 21.70
CA SER A 51 -1.44 11.94 21.14
C SER A 51 -0.85 12.29 19.78
N ALA A 52 -1.66 12.83 18.86
CA ALA A 52 -1.20 13.22 17.52
C ALA A 52 -0.10 14.30 17.56
N LYS A 53 -0.18 15.25 18.51
CA LYS A 53 0.82 16.31 18.66
C LYS A 53 2.14 15.79 19.24
N THR A 54 2.09 14.79 20.12
CA THR A 54 3.27 14.26 20.82
C THR A 54 3.90 13.06 20.10
N HIS A 55 3.20 12.46 19.14
CA HIS A 55 3.70 11.34 18.37
C HIS A 55 4.88 11.74 17.49
N ASP A 56 5.92 10.90 17.44
CA ASP A 56 7.05 11.12 16.53
C ASP A 56 6.68 10.69 15.12
N TRP A 57 6.33 11.64 14.26
CA TRP A 57 5.97 11.35 12.87
C TRP A 57 7.20 11.11 11.97
N SER A 58 8.41 11.45 12.42
CA SER A 58 9.62 11.29 11.60
C SER A 58 9.95 9.82 11.33
N GLN A 59 9.46 8.91 12.16
CA GLN A 59 9.62 7.46 11.98
C GLN A 59 8.94 6.92 10.71
N TYR A 60 7.98 7.66 10.12
CA TYR A 60 7.28 7.25 8.89
C TYR A 60 7.93 7.80 7.62
N LYS A 61 9.14 8.33 7.71
CA LYS A 61 9.84 8.91 6.57
C LYS A 61 9.97 7.89 5.43
N ASP A 62 9.61 8.31 4.21
CA ASP A 62 9.70 7.53 2.97
C ASP A 62 8.88 6.21 2.98
N SER A 63 7.92 6.09 3.91
CA SER A 63 7.04 4.92 4.07
C SER A 63 5.68 5.08 3.40
N TYR A 64 4.96 3.97 3.29
CA TYR A 64 3.57 3.87 2.85
C TYR A 64 2.72 3.51 4.07
N VAL A 65 1.76 4.36 4.45
CA VAL A 65 1.03 4.23 5.71
C VAL A 65 -0.45 3.97 5.48
N ALA A 66 -0.98 2.91 6.08
CA ALA A 66 -2.40 2.63 6.17
C ALA A 66 -2.92 3.05 7.56
N LEU A 67 -3.79 4.06 7.61
CA LEU A 67 -4.48 4.45 8.84
C LEU A 67 -5.73 3.58 9.02
N THR A 68 -5.81 2.86 10.13
CA THR A 68 -6.91 1.96 10.45
C THR A 68 -7.40 2.12 11.88
N CYS A 69 -8.53 1.50 12.18
CA CYS A 69 -8.98 1.19 13.54
C CYS A 69 -9.42 -0.27 13.54
N SER A 70 -8.71 -1.15 14.26
CA SER A 70 -9.04 -2.59 14.26
C SER A 70 -10.13 -3.00 15.27
N THR A 71 -10.79 -2.03 15.90
CA THR A 71 -11.93 -2.26 16.80
C THR A 71 -13.23 -1.81 16.16
N ASP A 72 -14.36 -2.15 16.77
CA ASP A 72 -15.70 -1.73 16.32
C ASP A 72 -16.03 -0.26 16.63
N ALA A 73 -15.00 0.57 16.90
CA ALA A 73 -15.17 1.97 17.21
C ALA A 73 -15.68 2.75 15.98
N ILE A 74 -16.70 3.58 16.17
CA ILE A 74 -17.15 4.51 15.14
C ILE A 74 -16.24 5.75 15.17
N ILE A 75 -15.34 5.83 14.18
CA ILE A 75 -14.35 6.90 14.10
C ILE A 75 -14.85 8.01 13.18
N PRO A 76 -14.88 9.28 13.64
CA PRO A 76 -15.25 10.39 12.77
C PRO A 76 -14.16 10.63 11.73
N GLY A 77 -14.56 10.88 10.47
CA GLY A 77 -13.61 11.03 9.35
C GLY A 77 -12.54 12.12 9.55
N TRP A 78 -12.82 13.15 10.35
CA TRP A 78 -11.83 14.19 10.66
C TRP A 78 -10.59 13.66 11.41
N ALA A 79 -10.71 12.55 12.15
CA ALA A 79 -9.58 11.97 12.89
C ALA A 79 -8.50 11.48 11.92
N TYR A 80 -8.90 10.72 10.90
CA TYR A 80 -7.99 10.28 9.84
C TYR A 80 -7.45 11.45 9.04
N MET A 81 -8.29 12.45 8.72
CA MET A 81 -7.81 13.66 8.04
C MET A 81 -6.72 14.38 8.86
N LEU A 82 -6.89 14.49 10.18
CA LEU A 82 -5.90 15.09 11.07
C LEU A 82 -4.57 14.33 11.02
N LEU A 83 -4.59 13.00 11.17
CA LEU A 83 -3.36 12.20 11.12
C LEU A 83 -2.68 12.28 9.76
N SER A 84 -3.47 12.27 8.67
CA SER A 84 -2.95 12.48 7.32
C SER A 84 -2.21 13.81 7.16
N THR A 85 -2.61 14.89 7.87
CA THR A 85 -1.85 16.15 7.80
C THR A 85 -0.45 16.07 8.41
N TYR A 86 -0.26 15.22 9.43
CA TYR A 86 1.06 14.98 10.03
C TYR A 86 1.92 14.05 9.19
N LEU A 87 1.30 13.06 8.55
CA LEU A 87 1.99 12.07 7.71
C LEU A 87 2.32 12.60 6.30
N ALA A 88 1.49 13.46 5.73
CA ALA A 88 1.68 14.01 4.37
C ALA A 88 3.08 14.59 4.08
N PRO A 89 3.76 15.33 5.00
CA PRO A 89 5.10 15.85 4.72
C PRO A 89 6.24 14.82 4.86
N VAL A 90 5.98 13.60 5.35
CA VAL A 90 7.02 12.60 5.66
C VAL A 90 6.83 11.26 4.96
N ALA A 91 5.60 10.78 4.81
CA ALA A 91 5.27 9.53 4.15
C ALA A 91 5.13 9.73 2.63
N LYS A 92 5.42 8.70 1.85
CA LYS A 92 5.20 8.68 0.39
C LYS A 92 3.71 8.59 0.06
N LYS A 93 2.95 7.83 0.84
CA LYS A 93 1.52 7.64 0.66
C LYS A 93 0.83 7.39 1.99
N VAL A 94 -0.37 7.94 2.13
CA VAL A 94 -1.26 7.67 3.26
C VAL A 94 -2.62 7.29 2.71
N VAL A 95 -3.18 6.19 3.22
CA VAL A 95 -4.56 5.78 2.94
C VAL A 95 -5.31 5.57 4.25
N THR A 96 -6.65 5.61 4.19
CA THR A 96 -7.50 5.12 5.28
C THR A 96 -8.03 3.75 4.88
N GLY A 97 -7.75 2.74 5.69
CA GLY A 97 -8.02 1.34 5.38
C GLY A 97 -6.92 0.42 5.92
N ASP A 98 -6.80 -0.76 5.33
CA ASP A 98 -5.78 -1.75 5.66
C ASP A 98 -4.61 -1.74 4.66
N LEU A 99 -3.69 -2.69 4.83
CA LEU A 99 -2.54 -2.85 3.93
C LEU A 99 -2.95 -3.29 2.52
N GLU A 100 -4.06 -4.02 2.37
CA GLU A 100 -4.57 -4.42 1.05
C GLU A 100 -5.08 -3.20 0.27
N MET A 101 -5.82 -2.31 0.94
CA MET A 101 -6.24 -1.03 0.37
C MET A 101 -5.03 -0.15 0.02
N LEU A 102 -4.01 -0.13 0.88
CA LEU A 102 -2.77 0.59 0.61
C LEU A 102 -2.09 0.09 -0.67
N GLU A 103 -1.89 -1.22 -0.80
CA GLU A 103 -1.30 -1.82 -2.01
C GLU A 103 -2.17 -1.58 -3.24
N THR A 104 -3.50 -1.72 -3.11
CA THR A 104 -4.45 -1.45 -4.20
C THR A 104 -4.29 -0.03 -4.73
N VAL A 105 -4.24 0.97 -3.84
CA VAL A 105 -4.06 2.38 -4.23
C VAL A 105 -2.69 2.60 -4.85
N VAL A 106 -1.62 2.10 -4.24
CA VAL A 106 -0.25 2.26 -4.73
C VAL A 106 -0.09 1.69 -6.14
N TYR A 107 -0.54 0.45 -6.35
CA TYR A 107 -0.47 -0.17 -7.68
C TYR A 107 -1.40 0.49 -8.69
N THR A 108 -2.58 0.95 -8.29
CA THR A 108 -3.47 1.68 -9.19
C THR A 108 -2.79 2.94 -9.72
N GLU A 109 -2.08 3.69 -8.89
CA GLU A 109 -1.36 4.90 -9.30
C GLU A 109 -0.20 4.57 -10.25
N ILE A 110 0.58 3.54 -9.94
CA ILE A 110 1.69 3.11 -10.81
C ILE A 110 1.17 2.65 -12.18
N LEU A 111 0.08 1.87 -12.21
CA LEU A 111 -0.49 1.35 -13.46
C LEU A 111 -1.14 2.44 -14.31
N GLN A 112 -1.62 3.53 -13.70
CA GLN A 112 -2.13 4.69 -14.45
C GLN A 112 -1.05 5.40 -15.26
N GLU A 113 0.20 5.37 -14.79
CA GLU A 113 1.35 5.97 -15.48
C GLU A 113 2.13 4.95 -16.34
N PHE A 114 1.77 3.68 -16.26
CA PHE A 114 2.48 2.60 -16.96
C PHE A 114 2.20 2.62 -18.47
N ASP A 115 3.25 2.88 -19.25
CA ASP A 115 3.16 2.88 -20.71
C ASP A 115 3.01 1.46 -21.27
N VAL A 116 1.78 1.17 -21.74
CA VAL A 116 1.42 -0.11 -22.34
C VAL A 116 1.59 -0.17 -23.86
N SER A 117 1.99 0.93 -24.52
CA SER A 117 2.05 1.01 -25.99
C SER A 117 2.95 -0.07 -26.59
N ARG A 118 4.04 -0.41 -25.91
CA ARG A 118 5.01 -1.46 -26.31
C ARG A 118 4.43 -2.88 -26.32
N TYR A 119 3.24 -3.10 -25.77
CA TYR A 119 2.58 -4.40 -25.69
C TYR A 119 1.42 -4.55 -26.68
N GLN A 120 1.17 -3.55 -27.52
CA GLN A 120 0.11 -3.60 -28.52
C GLN A 120 0.33 -4.73 -29.52
N ASP A 121 -0.72 -5.51 -29.82
CA ASP A 121 -0.72 -6.63 -30.78
C ASP A 121 0.30 -7.75 -30.50
N VAL A 122 0.84 -7.82 -29.26
CA VAL A 122 1.75 -8.86 -28.80
C VAL A 122 1.08 -9.67 -27.69
N PRO A 123 1.18 -11.01 -27.69
CA PRO A 123 0.67 -11.81 -26.57
C PRO A 123 1.48 -11.52 -25.30
N VAL A 124 0.79 -11.17 -24.21
CA VAL A 124 1.38 -10.78 -22.92
C VAL A 124 1.07 -11.81 -21.84
N ILE A 125 2.05 -12.10 -20.99
CA ILE A 125 1.86 -12.77 -19.71
C ILE A 125 2.06 -11.75 -18.60
N ILE A 126 1.10 -11.66 -17.68
CA ILE A 126 1.25 -10.89 -16.45
C ILE A 126 1.70 -11.86 -15.36
N LYS A 127 2.90 -11.63 -14.83
CA LYS A 127 3.42 -12.36 -13.67
C LYS A 127 3.07 -11.58 -12.41
N GLY A 128 2.25 -12.20 -11.57
CA GLY A 128 1.89 -11.64 -10.26
C GLY A 128 3.05 -11.67 -9.28
N CYS A 129 2.96 -10.82 -8.27
CA CYS A 129 3.94 -10.76 -7.18
C CYS A 129 3.80 -12.01 -6.29
N SER A 130 4.91 -12.75 -6.14
CA SER A 130 4.99 -13.91 -5.25
C SER A 130 6.04 -13.73 -4.15
N ARG A 131 6.84 -12.67 -4.24
CA ARG A 131 7.98 -12.40 -3.33
C ARG A 131 7.93 -11.05 -2.63
N LYS A 132 7.05 -10.15 -3.06
CA LYS A 132 6.75 -8.88 -2.38
C LYS A 132 5.47 -9.10 -1.54
N PRO A 133 5.38 -8.52 -0.33
CA PRO A 133 4.28 -8.74 0.59
C PRO A 133 2.92 -8.37 0.00
#